data_AF-X0TBT5-F1
#
_entry.id   AF-X0TBT5-F1
#
_cell.length_a   1.000
_cell.length_b   1.000
_cell.length_c   1.000
_cell.angle_alpha   90.00
_cell.angle_beta   90.00
_cell.angle_gamma   90.00
#
_symmetry.space_group_name_H-M   'P 1'
#
loop_
_entity.id
_entity.type
_entity.pdbx_description
1 polymer ?
#
loop_
_entity_poly.entity_id
_entity_poly.type
_entity_poly.pdbx_seq_one_letter_code
_entity_poly.pdbx_strand_id
1 'polypeptide(L)'
;PGEQGRMRKHCLIVLLILNIAALAVTGSAVCRYLFFSGSKPATDTIINDEAARLSITSIPRDAKVFVNGYYKGRTPADVKIVSVQTNTSFKLVILKEGFLRWEKNIKLHTGDFKEFQAVLKKAR
;
A
#
# COMPACT_ATOMS: atom_id res chain seq x y z
N PRO A 1 36.78 9.90 16.34
CA PRO A 1 36.22 8.86 15.44
C PRO A 1 35.93 7.55 16.23
N GLY A 2 34.79 7.30 16.86
CA GLY A 2 33.50 7.96 16.78
C GLY A 2 32.37 7.01 16.39
N GLU A 3 32.28 5.77 16.90
CA GLU A 3 31.05 4.96 16.75
C GLU A 3 30.89 3.75 17.69
N GLN A 4 31.41 3.80 18.93
CA GLN A 4 31.28 2.67 19.89
C GLN A 4 30.80 3.16 21.26
N GLY A 5 29.54 3.58 21.34
CA GLY A 5 28.99 4.16 22.57
C GLY A 5 27.47 4.39 22.64
N ARG A 6 26.66 3.79 21.75
CA ARG A 6 25.21 4.05 21.68
C ARG A 6 24.31 2.85 22.04
N MET A 7 24.85 1.78 22.64
CA MET A 7 24.06 0.61 23.04
C MET A 7 23.68 0.58 24.53
N ARG A 8 24.31 1.41 25.37
CA ARG A 8 24.11 1.36 26.83
C ARG A 8 23.05 2.34 27.39
N LYS A 9 22.60 3.33 26.59
CA LYS A 9 21.60 4.32 27.02
C LYS A 9 20.15 3.94 26.67
N HIS A 10 19.95 3.16 25.60
CA HIS A 10 18.61 2.72 25.20
C HIS A 10 18.03 1.63 26.10
N CYS A 11 18.86 0.77 26.70
CA CYS A 11 18.39 -0.29 27.60
C CYS A 11 17.84 0.30 28.92
N LEU A 12 18.47 1.36 29.45
CA LEU A 12 18.05 2.05 30.67
C LEU A 12 16.75 2.85 30.50
N ILE A 13 16.48 3.38 29.30
CA ILE A 13 15.22 4.08 28.98
C ILE A 13 14.06 3.08 28.82
N VAL A 14 14.30 1.92 28.21
CA VAL A 14 13.27 0.87 28.04
C VAL A 14 12.87 0.24 29.38
N LEU A 15 13.81 0.10 30.32
CA LEU A 15 13.53 -0.40 31.68
C LEU A 15 12.73 0.60 32.54
N LEU A 16 12.81 1.91 32.26
CA LEU A 16 12.04 2.96 32.95
C LEU A 16 10.59 3.05 32.46
N ILE A 17 10.32 2.71 31.19
CA ILE A 17 8.98 2.77 30.59
C ILE A 17 8.11 1.55 30.99
N LEU A 18 8.73 0.41 31.33
CA LEU A 18 8.03 -0.80 31.76
C LEU A 18 7.35 -0.70 33.15
N ASN A 19 7.65 0.33 33.95
CA ASN A 19 7.12 0.49 35.31
C ASN A 19 5.96 1.50 35.46
N ILE A 20 5.54 2.20 34.40
CA ILE A 20 4.47 3.23 34.48
C ILE A 20 3.11 2.76 33.92
N ALA A 21 3.04 1.61 33.25
CA ALA A 21 1.81 1.13 32.62
C ALA A 21 0.85 0.35 33.55
N ALA A 22 1.07 0.39 34.87
CA ALA A 22 0.20 -0.23 35.86
C ALA A 22 -0.46 0.84 36.74
N LEU A 23 -1.46 1.56 36.22
CA LEU A 23 -2.55 2.24 36.96
C LEU A 23 -3.29 3.21 36.02
N ALA A 24 -4.27 2.74 35.25
CA ALA A 24 -5.43 3.55 34.87
C ALA A 24 -6.54 2.72 34.19
N VAL A 25 -7.71 2.75 34.82
CA VAL A 25 -9.06 2.52 34.27
C VAL A 25 -9.56 1.07 34.17
N THR A 26 -10.00 0.56 35.31
CA THR A 26 -11.25 -0.19 35.40
C THR A 26 -12.42 0.68 34.95
N GLY A 27 -13.17 0.26 33.94
CA GLY A 27 -14.40 0.92 33.51
C GLY A 27 -14.88 0.37 32.18
N SER A 28 -16.10 -0.17 32.16
CA SER A 28 -16.80 -0.81 31.04
C SER A 28 -16.77 0.00 29.74
N ALA A 29 -15.70 -0.17 28.98
CA ALA A 29 -15.54 0.26 27.60
C ALA A 29 -14.60 -0.69 26.86
N VAL A 30 -14.77 -2.01 27.08
CA VAL A 30 -14.16 -3.09 26.26
C VAL A 30 -14.45 -2.90 24.75
N CYS A 31 -15.34 -1.96 24.42
CA CYS A 31 -15.67 -1.45 23.10
C CYS A 31 -14.59 -0.59 22.40
N ARG A 32 -13.33 -0.49 22.85
CA ARG A 32 -12.33 0.33 22.12
C ARG A 32 -10.92 -0.21 21.93
N TYR A 33 -10.52 -1.31 22.56
CA TYR A 33 -9.11 -1.71 22.56
C TYR A 33 -8.82 -3.22 22.54
N LEU A 34 -9.76 -4.04 22.07
CA LEU A 34 -9.37 -5.13 21.18
C LEU A 34 -9.03 -4.46 19.84
N PHE A 35 -7.92 -3.72 19.76
CA PHE A 35 -6.74 -4.17 19.03
C PHE A 35 -7.13 -5.23 18.00
N PHE A 36 -7.87 -4.74 17.00
CA PHE A 36 -7.84 -5.19 15.63
C PHE A 36 -6.37 -5.36 15.29
N SER A 37 -5.85 -6.54 15.60
CA SER A 37 -4.58 -7.04 15.10
C SER A 37 -4.80 -7.20 13.60
N GLY A 38 -4.66 -6.07 12.89
CA GLY A 38 -4.41 -6.03 11.47
C GLY A 38 -3.01 -6.60 11.22
N SER A 39 -2.81 -7.85 11.58
CA SER A 39 -1.77 -8.67 10.98
C SER A 39 -2.15 -8.79 9.51
N LYS A 40 -1.60 -7.87 8.70
CA LYS A 40 -1.47 -8.08 7.26
C LYS A 40 -0.94 -9.51 7.10
N PRO A 41 -1.58 -10.42 6.35
CA PRO A 41 -1.03 -11.75 6.19
C PRO A 41 0.32 -11.61 5.48
N ALA A 42 1.40 -11.79 6.23
CA ALA A 42 2.72 -11.94 5.67
C ALA A 42 2.68 -13.24 4.85
N THR A 43 2.54 -13.08 3.54
CA THR A 43 2.56 -14.19 2.59
C THR A 43 3.99 -14.70 2.57
N ASP A 44 4.23 -15.79 3.28
CA ASP A 44 5.43 -16.61 3.13
C ASP A 44 5.35 -17.31 1.78
N THR A 45 6.00 -16.74 0.79
CA THR A 45 6.29 -17.37 -0.48
C THR A 45 7.62 -16.79 -0.88
N ILE A 46 8.57 -17.64 -1.23
CA ILE A 46 9.84 -17.23 -1.84
C ILE A 46 9.48 -16.50 -3.16
N ILE A 47 9.27 -15.18 -3.12
CA ILE A 47 9.02 -14.37 -4.31
C ILE A 47 10.40 -14.01 -4.84
N ASN A 48 10.76 -14.47 -6.03
CA ASN A 48 11.74 -13.76 -6.83
C ASN A 48 11.19 -12.33 -7.02
N ASP A 49 11.73 -11.43 -6.21
CA ASP A 49 11.16 -10.13 -5.85
C ASP A 49 11.35 -9.16 -7.03
N GLU A 50 10.51 -9.33 -8.03
CA GLU A 50 10.37 -8.43 -9.18
C GLU A 50 8.89 -8.21 -9.45
N ALA A 51 8.08 -8.14 -8.39
CA ALA A 51 6.66 -7.93 -8.51
C ALA A 51 6.21 -6.68 -7.76
N ALA A 52 5.35 -5.88 -8.39
CA ALA A 52 4.66 -4.77 -7.75
C ALA A 52 3.15 -5.05 -7.73
N ARG A 53 2.47 -4.51 -6.72
CA ARG A 53 1.01 -4.58 -6.57
C ARG A 53 0.43 -3.18 -6.72
N LEU A 54 -0.62 -3.08 -7.52
CA LEU A 54 -1.37 -1.85 -7.75
C LEU A 54 -2.83 -2.08 -7.41
N SER A 55 -3.40 -1.28 -6.51
CA SER A 55 -4.85 -1.24 -6.31
C SER A 55 -5.41 -0.05 -7.08
N ILE A 56 -6.34 -0.30 -8.00
CA ILE A 56 -6.84 0.71 -8.94
C ILE A 56 -8.35 0.80 -8.82
N THR A 57 -8.82 1.98 -8.41
CA THR A 57 -10.25 2.30 -8.26
C THR A 57 -10.61 3.48 -9.17
N SER A 58 -11.86 3.53 -9.63
CA SER A 58 -12.35 4.69 -10.37
C SER A 58 -13.74 5.11 -9.95
N ILE A 59 -14.02 6.39 -10.18
CA ILE A 59 -15.33 7.00 -10.00
C ILE A 59 -15.71 7.65 -11.35
N PRO A 60 -16.72 7.12 -12.06
CA PRO A 60 -17.57 5.97 -11.69
C PRO A 60 -16.85 4.61 -11.82
N ARG A 61 -17.40 3.58 -11.14
CA ARG A 61 -16.91 2.18 -11.18
C ARG A 61 -17.07 1.55 -12.57
N ASP A 62 -16.53 0.37 -12.79
CA ASP A 62 -16.62 -0.36 -14.07
C ASP A 62 -15.91 0.36 -15.23
N ALA A 63 -14.70 0.86 -14.97
CA ALA A 63 -13.81 1.41 -16.00
C ALA A 63 -12.75 0.38 -16.40
N LYS A 64 -12.45 0.25 -17.69
CA LYS A 64 -11.44 -0.65 -18.23
C LYS A 64 -10.05 -0.15 -17.85
N VAL A 65 -9.24 -1.02 -17.23
CA VAL A 65 -7.87 -0.71 -16.79
C VAL A 65 -6.87 -1.33 -17.75
N PHE A 66 -5.93 -0.52 -18.20
CA PHE A 66 -4.82 -0.92 -19.05
C PHE A 66 -3.50 -0.52 -18.41
N VAL A 67 -2.55 -1.45 -18.37
CA VAL A 67 -1.19 -1.21 -17.86
C VAL A 67 -0.22 -1.52 -18.99
N ASN A 68 0.52 -0.50 -19.42
CA ASN A 68 1.44 -0.57 -20.56
C ASN A 68 0.75 -1.08 -21.85
N GLY A 69 -0.52 -0.70 -22.05
CA GLY A 69 -1.34 -1.18 -23.17
C GLY A 69 -2.01 -2.54 -22.96
N TYR A 70 -1.60 -3.32 -21.95
CA TYR A 70 -2.23 -4.60 -21.64
C TYR A 70 -3.48 -4.42 -20.80
N TYR A 71 -4.59 -5.02 -21.22
CA TYR A 71 -5.82 -5.05 -20.45
C TYR A 71 -5.66 -5.86 -19.16
N LYS A 72 -5.99 -5.28 -18.01
CA LYS A 72 -5.85 -5.91 -16.69
C LYS A 72 -7.18 -6.20 -16.01
N GLY A 73 -8.29 -5.63 -16.50
CA GLY A 73 -9.62 -5.85 -15.93
C GLY A 73 -10.42 -4.56 -15.85
N ARG A 74 -11.38 -4.52 -14.92
CA ARG A 74 -12.24 -3.35 -14.68
C ARG A 74 -12.16 -2.90 -13.23
N THR A 75 -12.28 -1.60 -12.97
CA THR A 75 -12.21 -1.04 -11.62
C THR A 75 -13.45 -1.38 -10.78
N PRO A 76 -13.30 -1.65 -9.48
CA PRO A 76 -12.03 -1.76 -8.72
C PRO A 76 -11.25 -3.03 -9.09
N ALA A 77 -9.93 -2.90 -9.32
CA ALA A 77 -9.06 -4.01 -9.70
C ALA A 77 -7.73 -3.96 -8.95
N ASP A 78 -7.29 -5.11 -8.46
CA ASP A 78 -5.97 -5.33 -7.88
C ASP A 78 -5.06 -5.99 -8.92
N VAL A 79 -4.08 -5.26 -9.40
CA VAL A 79 -3.19 -5.68 -10.48
C VAL A 79 -1.82 -6.03 -9.89
N LYS A 80 -1.44 -7.30 -10.01
CA LYS A 80 -0.06 -7.74 -9.80
C LYS A 80 0.72 -7.60 -11.10
N ILE A 81 1.79 -6.81 -11.09
CA ILE A 81 2.75 -6.71 -12.19
C ILE A 81 3.93 -7.59 -11.79
N VAL A 82 4.26 -8.55 -12.64
CA VAL A 82 5.43 -9.41 -12.52
C VAL A 82 6.48 -8.88 -13.51
N SER A 83 7.77 -9.01 -13.19
CA SER A 83 8.90 -8.47 -13.95
C SER A 83 9.01 -6.94 -13.89
N VAL A 84 8.91 -6.38 -12.69
CA VAL A 84 9.23 -4.98 -12.40
C VAL A 84 10.72 -4.88 -12.11
N GLN A 85 11.48 -4.26 -13.02
CA GLN A 85 12.88 -3.90 -12.77
C GLN A 85 12.95 -2.54 -12.05
N THR A 86 14.06 -2.30 -11.36
CA THR A 86 14.36 -1.03 -10.72
C THR A 86 14.16 0.13 -11.69
N ASN A 87 13.25 1.07 -11.35
CA ASN A 87 12.97 2.29 -12.12
C ASN A 87 12.21 2.07 -13.45
N THR A 88 11.42 1.02 -13.55
CA THR A 88 10.56 0.81 -14.74
C THR A 88 9.37 1.76 -14.71
N SER A 89 9.15 2.48 -15.82
CA SER A 89 8.02 3.38 -16.00
C SER A 89 6.85 2.66 -16.69
N PHE A 90 5.69 2.64 -16.04
CA PHE A 90 4.47 2.05 -16.57
C PHE A 90 3.46 3.13 -16.94
N LYS A 91 2.77 2.94 -18.06
CA LYS A 91 1.64 3.77 -18.46
C LYS A 91 0.34 3.13 -18.00
N LEU A 92 -0.29 3.71 -16.98
CA LEU A 92 -1.61 3.33 -16.51
C LEU A 92 -2.64 4.13 -17.31
N VAL A 93 -3.58 3.44 -17.96
CA VAL A 93 -4.67 4.05 -18.72
C VAL A 93 -5.98 3.47 -18.24
N ILE A 94 -6.96 4.33 -17.96
CA ILE A 94 -8.29 3.96 -17.54
C ILE A 94 -9.29 4.53 -18.54
N LEU A 95 -10.10 3.66 -19.12
CA LEU A 95 -11.07 3.99 -20.16
C LEU A 95 -12.48 3.62 -19.70
N LYS A 96 -13.43 4.52 -19.94
CA LYS A 96 -14.85 4.23 -19.74
C LYS A 96 -15.68 4.90 -20.84
N GLU A 97 -16.74 4.22 -21.25
CA GLU A 97 -17.65 4.69 -22.28
C GLU A 97 -18.35 5.98 -21.83
N GLY A 98 -18.30 7.02 -22.67
CA GLY A 98 -18.81 8.36 -22.35
C GLY A 98 -17.90 9.20 -21.44
N PHE A 99 -16.70 8.72 -21.11
CA PHE A 99 -15.72 9.46 -20.29
C PHE A 99 -14.42 9.71 -21.07
N LEU A 100 -13.73 10.76 -20.68
CA LEU A 100 -12.39 11.07 -21.16
C LEU A 100 -11.40 10.00 -20.67
N ARG A 101 -10.45 9.69 -21.54
CA ARG A 101 -9.32 8.82 -21.23
C ARG A 101 -8.51 9.41 -20.08
N TRP A 102 -8.36 8.63 -19.02
CA TRP A 102 -7.48 8.98 -17.90
C TRP A 102 -6.17 8.22 -18.08
N GLU A 103 -5.05 8.93 -18.03
CA GLU A 103 -3.74 8.31 -18.14
C GLU A 103 -2.74 8.89 -17.15
N LYS A 104 -1.87 8.03 -16.63
CA LYS A 104 -0.84 8.38 -15.67
C LYS A 104 0.40 7.54 -15.90
N ASN A 105 1.55 8.19 -15.93
CA ASN A 105 2.83 7.52 -15.92
C ASN A 105 3.26 7.29 -14.47
N ILE A 106 3.59 6.04 -14.13
CA ILE A 106 3.95 5.64 -12.78
C ILE A 106 5.28 4.90 -12.81
N LYS A 107 6.18 5.23 -11.89
CA LYS A 107 7.42 4.51 -11.67
C LYS A 107 7.20 3.53 -10.53
N LEU A 108 7.52 2.26 -10.77
CA LEU A 108 7.36 1.19 -9.80
C LEU A 108 8.71 0.54 -9.53
N HIS A 109 8.90 0.16 -8.28
CA HIS A 109 9.99 -0.68 -7.84
C HIS A 109 9.46 -2.06 -7.45
N THR A 110 10.35 -3.05 -7.39
CA THR A 110 10.09 -4.34 -6.75
C THR A 110 9.44 -4.13 -5.38
N GLY A 111 8.41 -4.92 -5.08
CA GLY A 111 7.75 -4.92 -3.78
C GLY A 111 6.83 -3.71 -3.55
N ASP A 112 6.77 -2.76 -4.48
CA ASP A 112 5.91 -1.58 -4.33
C ASP A 112 4.44 -2.00 -4.26
N PHE A 113 3.74 -1.41 -3.29
CA PHE A 113 2.29 -1.39 -3.24
C PHE A 113 1.82 0.06 -3.41
N LYS A 114 1.02 0.33 -4.45
CA LYS A 114 0.46 1.67 -4.68
C LYS A 114 -1.03 1.62 -4.94
N GLU A 115 -1.74 2.59 -4.41
CA GLU A 115 -3.17 2.75 -4.62
C GLU A 115 -3.43 3.95 -5.52
N PHE A 116 -4.31 3.77 -6.50
CA PHE A 116 -4.74 4.80 -7.42
C PHE A 116 -6.25 4.94 -7.39
N GLN A 117 -6.71 6.17 -7.20
CA GLN A 117 -8.11 6.54 -7.37
C GLN A 117 -8.22 7.51 -8.54
N ALA A 118 -8.92 7.08 -9.59
CA ALA A 118 -9.14 7.89 -10.78
C ALA A 118 -10.56 8.44 -10.81
N VAL A 119 -10.70 9.76 -10.80
CA VAL A 119 -11.99 10.43 -11.02
C VAL A 119 -12.09 10.77 -12.51
N LEU A 120 -13.02 10.13 -13.21
CA LEU A 120 -13.18 10.27 -14.65
C LEU A 120 -14.09 11.46 -14.96
N LYS A 121 -13.66 12.29 -15.91
CA LYS A 121 -14.47 13.39 -16.45
C LYS A 121 -15.25 12.90 -17.66
N LYS A 122 -16.52 13.28 -17.79
CA LYS A 122 -17.31 12.94 -18.98
C LYS A 122 -16.69 13.56 -20.23
N ALA A 123 -16.74 12.82 -21.34
CA ALA A 123 -16.47 13.40 -22.65
C ALA A 123 -17.69 14.27 -23.02
N ARG A 124 -17.44 15.53 -23.37
CA ARG A 124 -18.48 16.53 -23.63
C ARG A 124 -19.26 16.22 -24.90
#